data_AF-A0A949UAM2-F1
#
_entry.id   AF-A0A949UAM2-F1
#
_cell.length_a   1.000
_cell.length_b   1.000
_cell.length_c   1.000
_cell.angle_alpha   90.00
_cell.angle_beta   90.00
_cell.angle_gamma   90.00
#
_symmetry.space_group_name_H-M   'P 1'
#
loop_
_entity.id
_entity.type
_entity.pdbx_description
1 polymer ?
#
loop_
_entity_poly.entity_id
_entity_poly.type
_entity_poly.pdbx_seq_one_letter_code
_entity_poly.pdbx_strand_id
1 'polypeptide(L)'
;MRVAIRTTARISFAVFLGAFLGNALYRLVPVAPTRWLMANKDGFVLGFAVSHTVHLAFILTLVVAIGREHALKGTMVVAFTTGLLFIYALAARVLFRPLPLSSSRFEALAHWYLMALFAVSFTRHAVIRPLFYTPFVLVAITALGLRIAAAIRSKKAQVLGVNA
;
A
#
# COMPACT_ATOMS: atom_id res chain seq x y z
N MET A 1 -8.10 22.23 -4.56
CA MET A 1 -6.85 21.42 -4.65
C MET A 1 -6.57 20.57 -3.40
N ARG A 2 -6.48 21.14 -2.18
CA ARG A 2 -6.14 20.36 -0.96
C ARG A 2 -7.12 19.25 -0.56
N VAL A 3 -8.39 19.34 -0.97
CA VAL A 3 -9.38 18.27 -0.78
C VAL A 3 -9.14 17.12 -1.77
N ALA A 4 -8.93 17.42 -3.05
CA ALA A 4 -8.65 16.43 -4.09
C ALA A 4 -7.39 15.60 -3.79
N ILE A 5 -6.33 16.22 -3.27
CA ILE A 5 -5.10 15.53 -2.81
C ILE A 5 -5.44 14.52 -1.70
N ARG A 6 -6.29 14.91 -0.75
CA ARG A 6 -6.69 14.01 0.36
C ARG A 6 -7.60 12.88 -0.13
N THR A 7 -8.53 13.16 -1.02
CA THR A 7 -9.43 12.15 -1.59
C THR A 7 -8.65 11.12 -2.41
N THR A 8 -7.73 11.57 -3.27
CA THR A 8 -6.87 10.67 -4.05
C THR A 8 -5.93 9.85 -3.17
N ALA A 9 -5.39 10.42 -2.07
CA ALA A 9 -4.62 9.64 -1.10
C ALA A 9 -5.46 8.53 -0.44
N ARG A 10 -6.71 8.82 -0.08
CA ARG A 10 -7.64 7.84 0.54
C ARG A 10 -8.03 6.73 -0.43
N ILE A 11 -8.36 7.08 -1.67
CA ILE A 11 -8.67 6.11 -2.71
C ILE A 11 -7.45 5.23 -2.98
N SER A 12 -6.26 5.83 -3.12
CA SER A 12 -5.01 5.09 -3.28
C SER A 12 -4.78 4.10 -2.14
N PHE A 13 -5.03 4.52 -0.89
CA PHE A 13 -4.92 3.62 0.26
C PHE A 13 -5.92 2.46 0.22
N ALA A 14 -7.18 2.71 -0.14
CA ALA A 14 -8.20 1.66 -0.24
C ALA A 14 -7.85 0.62 -1.32
N VAL A 15 -7.39 1.09 -2.49
CA VAL A 15 -6.97 0.21 -3.59
C VAL A 15 -5.70 -0.57 -3.21
N PHE A 16 -4.73 0.10 -2.57
CA PHE A 16 -3.54 -0.57 -2.01
C PHE A 16 -3.89 -1.63 -0.98
N LEU A 17 -4.90 -1.38 -0.13
CA LEU A 17 -5.34 -2.31 0.89
C LEU A 17 -5.83 -3.63 0.26
N GLY A 18 -6.55 -3.55 -0.86
CA GLY A 18 -6.96 -4.71 -1.65
C GLY A 18 -5.77 -5.55 -2.14
N ALA A 19 -4.76 -4.89 -2.72
CA ALA A 19 -3.51 -5.56 -3.14
C ALA A 19 -2.74 -6.15 -1.95
N PHE A 20 -2.65 -5.42 -0.84
CA PHE A 20 -1.92 -5.81 0.37
C PHE A 20 -2.58 -6.99 1.11
N LEU A 21 -3.91 -7.02 1.17
CA LEU A 21 -4.68 -8.03 1.89
C LEU A 21 -5.03 -9.25 1.05
N GLY A 22 -5.04 -9.17 -0.29
CA GLY A 22 -5.49 -10.27 -1.16
C GLY A 22 -4.82 -11.62 -0.84
N ASN A 23 -3.48 -11.63 -0.73
CA ASN A 23 -2.73 -12.85 -0.39
C ASN A 23 -2.90 -13.26 1.09
N ALA A 24 -3.03 -12.29 2.02
CA ALA A 24 -3.18 -12.58 3.44
C ALA A 24 -4.56 -13.19 3.75
N LEU A 25 -5.63 -12.61 3.19
CA LEU A 25 -7.00 -13.08 3.37
C LEU A 25 -7.21 -14.45 2.72
N TYR A 26 -6.67 -14.68 1.52
CA TYR A 26 -6.74 -16.00 0.89
C TYR A 26 -6.08 -17.10 1.74
N ARG A 27 -4.96 -16.79 2.40
CA ARG A 27 -4.27 -17.73 3.30
C ARG A 27 -5.02 -17.98 4.61
N LEU A 28 -5.73 -16.99 5.12
CA LEU A 28 -6.49 -17.12 6.37
C LEU A 28 -7.81 -17.86 6.14
N VAL A 29 -8.54 -17.51 5.09
CA VAL A 29 -9.86 -18.07 4.79
C VAL A 29 -9.98 -18.24 3.28
N PRO A 30 -9.71 -19.44 2.72
CA PRO A 30 -9.78 -19.69 1.27
C PRO A 30 -11.24 -19.88 0.80
N VAL A 31 -12.03 -18.81 0.89
CA VAL A 31 -13.43 -18.75 0.42
C VAL A 31 -13.52 -18.05 -0.95
N ALA A 32 -14.67 -18.15 -1.62
CA ALA A 32 -14.89 -17.53 -2.94
C ALA A 32 -14.48 -16.04 -3.05
N PRO A 33 -14.84 -15.15 -2.09
CA PRO A 33 -14.46 -13.73 -2.19
C PRO A 33 -12.94 -13.50 -2.04
N THR A 34 -12.23 -14.29 -1.22
CA THR A 34 -10.78 -14.13 -1.06
C THR A 34 -10.00 -14.71 -2.23
N ARG A 35 -10.51 -15.78 -2.86
CA ARG A 35 -10.00 -16.29 -4.15
C ARG A 35 -10.11 -15.24 -5.25
N TRP A 36 -11.28 -14.62 -5.37
CA TRP A 36 -11.50 -13.55 -6.35
C TRP A 36 -10.55 -12.37 -6.12
N LEU A 37 -10.37 -11.96 -4.86
CA LEU A 37 -9.46 -10.88 -4.50
C LEU A 37 -8.00 -11.22 -4.85
N MET A 38 -7.58 -12.46 -4.61
CA MET A 38 -6.24 -12.93 -4.97
C MET A 38 -6.03 -12.99 -6.49
N ALA A 39 -7.03 -13.42 -7.25
CA ALA A 39 -6.98 -13.47 -8.71
C ALA A 39 -6.90 -12.06 -9.33
N ASN A 40 -7.57 -11.07 -8.72
CA ASN A 40 -7.61 -9.69 -9.19
C ASN A 40 -6.53 -8.78 -8.56
N LYS A 41 -5.64 -9.32 -7.73
CA LYS A 41 -4.62 -8.54 -6.99
C LYS A 41 -3.77 -7.66 -7.92
N ASP A 42 -3.47 -8.15 -9.12
CA ASP A 42 -2.63 -7.48 -10.11
C ASP A 42 -3.34 -6.21 -10.62
N GLY A 43 -4.68 -6.26 -10.77
CA GLY A 43 -5.52 -5.11 -11.09
C GLY A 43 -5.54 -4.07 -9.97
N PHE A 44 -5.56 -4.49 -8.70
CA PHE A 44 -5.44 -3.56 -7.57
C PHE A 44 -4.07 -2.89 -7.52
N VAL A 45 -2.98 -3.61 -7.81
CA VAL A 45 -1.63 -3.01 -7.88
C VAL A 45 -1.55 -1.96 -8.99
N LEU A 46 -2.07 -2.25 -10.18
CA LEU A 46 -2.08 -1.29 -11.29
C LEU A 46 -2.98 -0.09 -11.00
N GLY A 47 -4.18 -0.31 -10.46
CA GLY A 47 -5.09 0.76 -10.07
C GLY A 47 -4.48 1.66 -8.99
N PHE A 48 -3.75 1.07 -8.06
CA PHE A 48 -3.00 1.83 -7.05
C PHE A 48 -1.93 2.71 -7.70
N ALA A 49 -1.14 2.17 -8.64
CA ALA A 49 -0.12 2.93 -9.36
C ALA A 49 -0.70 4.12 -10.16
N VAL A 50 -1.83 3.90 -10.84
CA VAL A 50 -2.54 4.97 -11.57
C VAL A 50 -3.05 6.04 -10.61
N SER A 51 -3.76 5.65 -9.56
CA SER A 51 -4.28 6.57 -8.55
C SER A 51 -3.17 7.39 -7.88
N HIS A 52 -2.02 6.77 -7.61
CA HIS A 52 -0.87 7.44 -7.01
C HIS A 52 -0.18 8.40 -7.99
N THR A 53 -0.18 8.09 -9.28
CA THR A 53 0.32 8.99 -10.34
C THR A 53 -0.54 10.25 -10.41
N VAL A 54 -1.87 10.11 -10.36
CA VAL A 54 -2.81 11.24 -10.29
C VAL A 54 -2.61 12.06 -9.02
N HIS A 55 -2.44 11.38 -7.88
CA HIS A 55 -2.14 12.04 -6.60
C HIS A 55 -0.85 12.87 -6.68
N LEU A 56 0.22 12.30 -7.25
CA LEU A 56 1.50 12.98 -7.46
C LEU A 56 1.35 14.19 -8.36
N ALA A 57 0.59 14.08 -9.47
CA ALA A 57 0.31 15.22 -10.35
C ALA A 57 -0.32 16.39 -9.58
N PHE A 58 -1.30 16.12 -8.71
CA PHE A 58 -1.89 17.16 -7.87
C PHE A 58 -0.89 17.78 -6.88
N ILE A 59 0.01 16.99 -6.30
CA ILE A 59 1.09 17.50 -5.44
C ILE A 59 2.01 18.43 -6.25
N LEU A 60 2.44 18.02 -7.44
CA LEU A 60 3.31 18.82 -8.30
C LEU A 60 2.65 20.14 -8.71
N THR A 61 1.38 20.12 -9.10
CA THR A 61 0.61 21.36 -9.37
C THR A 61 0.56 22.26 -8.14
N LEU A 62 0.38 21.69 -6.95
CA LEU A 62 0.38 22.46 -5.71
C LEU A 62 1.77 23.05 -5.40
N VAL A 63 2.85 22.32 -5.66
CA VAL A 63 4.23 22.81 -5.49
C VAL A 63 4.51 23.99 -6.42
N VAL A 64 4.10 23.89 -7.69
CA VAL A 64 4.26 24.99 -8.67
C VAL A 64 3.47 26.22 -8.22
N ALA A 65 2.29 26.04 -7.61
CA ALA A 65 1.46 27.14 -7.14
C ALA A 65 1.96 27.85 -5.87
N ILE A 66 2.71 27.16 -4.99
CA ILE A 66 3.14 27.70 -3.67
C ILE A 66 4.64 28.02 -3.62
N GLY A 67 5.44 27.56 -4.61
CA GLY A 67 6.88 27.77 -4.65
C GLY A 67 7.68 26.57 -4.15
N ARG A 68 8.83 26.30 -4.80
CA ARG A 68 9.64 25.09 -4.59
C ARG A 68 10.34 25.07 -3.23
N GLU A 69 10.74 26.24 -2.69
CA GLU A 69 11.48 26.30 -1.42
C GLU A 69 10.66 25.87 -0.19
N HIS A 70 9.33 25.94 -0.28
CA HIS A 70 8.41 25.48 0.78
C HIS A 70 8.07 23.99 0.65
N ALA A 71 8.17 23.42 -0.55
CA ALA A 71 7.75 22.04 -0.81
C ALA A 71 8.84 20.99 -0.52
N LEU A 72 10.12 21.36 -0.65
CA LEU A 72 11.25 20.41 -0.53
C LEU A 72 11.77 20.27 0.91
N LYS A 73 11.25 21.03 1.87
CA LYS A 73 11.66 20.93 3.28
C LYS A 73 10.99 19.73 3.96
N GLY A 74 11.67 18.60 3.99
CA GLY A 74 11.34 17.52 4.91
C GLY A 74 11.76 16.13 4.49
N THR A 75 12.13 15.30 5.48
CA THR A 75 12.43 13.87 5.33
C THR A 75 11.29 13.05 4.71
N MET A 76 10.04 13.54 4.77
CA MET A 76 8.93 12.90 4.08
C MET A 76 9.06 12.93 2.56
N VAL A 77 9.69 13.95 1.97
CA VAL A 77 9.87 14.02 0.51
C VAL A 77 10.66 12.83 0.02
N VAL A 78 11.74 12.47 0.74
CA VAL A 78 12.56 11.29 0.44
C VAL A 78 11.70 10.03 0.56
N ALA A 79 10.97 9.86 1.66
CA ALA A 79 10.15 8.67 1.92
C ALA A 79 8.99 8.49 0.92
N PHE A 80 8.38 9.58 0.45
CA PHE A 80 7.36 9.54 -0.61
C PHE A 80 7.98 9.22 -1.98
N THR A 81 9.15 9.78 -2.28
CA THR A 81 9.86 9.51 -3.54
C THR A 81 10.30 8.05 -3.62
N THR A 82 10.87 7.50 -2.55
CA THR A 82 11.20 6.07 -2.47
C THR A 82 9.95 5.20 -2.53
N GLY A 83 8.86 5.59 -1.87
CA GLY A 83 7.56 4.94 -1.98
C GLY A 83 7.10 4.85 -3.44
N LEU A 84 7.21 5.92 -4.20
CA LEU A 84 6.85 5.96 -5.62
C LEU A 84 7.64 4.94 -6.45
N LEU A 85 8.95 4.81 -6.20
CA LEU A 85 9.78 3.79 -6.87
C LEU A 85 9.28 2.37 -6.59
N PHE A 86 8.89 2.07 -5.34
CA PHE A 86 8.31 0.77 -4.99
C PHE A 86 6.97 0.52 -5.70
N ILE A 87 6.13 1.55 -5.85
CA ILE A 87 4.84 1.43 -6.55
C ILE A 87 5.06 1.10 -8.02
N TYR A 88 5.93 1.84 -8.70
CA TYR A 88 6.23 1.57 -10.10
C TYR A 88 6.96 0.23 -10.30
N ALA A 89 7.81 -0.18 -9.35
CA ALA A 89 8.43 -1.51 -9.39
C ALA A 89 7.36 -2.63 -9.29
N LEU A 90 6.35 -2.47 -8.43
CA LEU A 90 5.22 -3.39 -8.34
C LEU A 90 4.37 -3.41 -9.62
N ALA A 91 4.09 -2.24 -10.20
CA ALA A 91 3.35 -2.13 -11.47
C ALA A 91 4.12 -2.73 -12.65
N ALA A 92 5.41 -2.42 -12.75
CA ALA A 92 6.32 -2.97 -13.75
C ALA A 92 6.40 -4.50 -13.65
N ARG A 93 6.38 -5.07 -12.44
CA ARG A 93 6.31 -6.52 -12.26
C ARG A 93 5.03 -7.13 -12.85
N VAL A 94 3.88 -6.47 -12.66
CA VAL A 94 2.61 -6.95 -13.22
C VAL A 94 2.64 -6.90 -14.74
N LEU A 95 3.20 -5.83 -15.32
CA LEU A 95 3.26 -5.60 -16.76
C LEU A 95 4.34 -6.43 -17.47
N PHE A 96 5.51 -6.58 -16.85
CA PHE A 96 6.69 -7.27 -17.37
C PHE A 96 6.93 -8.59 -16.61
N ARG A 97 5.92 -9.46 -16.68
CA ARG A 97 5.85 -10.76 -16.00
C ARG A 97 7.08 -11.70 -16.13
N PRO A 98 7.98 -11.63 -17.14
CA PRO A 98 9.13 -12.54 -17.20
C PRO A 98 10.44 -12.00 -16.57
N LEU A 99 10.47 -10.84 -15.89
CA LEU A 99 11.74 -10.34 -15.32
C LEU A 99 12.27 -11.21 -14.15
N PRO A 100 13.49 -11.79 -14.25
CA PRO A 100 14.06 -12.68 -13.22
C PRO A 100 14.49 -11.98 -11.92
N LEU A 101 14.33 -10.65 -11.84
CA LEU A 101 14.55 -9.86 -10.60
C LEU A 101 13.36 -9.99 -9.60
N SER A 102 12.33 -10.76 -9.97
CA SER A 102 11.07 -10.95 -9.26
C SER A 102 11.17 -11.95 -8.10
N SER A 103 11.85 -11.59 -7.01
CA SER A 103 11.74 -12.36 -5.77
C SER A 103 10.44 -12.04 -5.03
N SER A 104 9.75 -13.08 -4.53
CA SER A 104 8.59 -12.94 -3.62
C SER A 104 8.92 -12.09 -2.37
N ARG A 105 10.20 -12.07 -1.98
CA ARG A 105 10.73 -11.26 -0.87
C ARG A 105 10.70 -9.76 -1.18
N PHE A 106 10.99 -9.35 -2.41
CA PHE A 106 10.91 -7.93 -2.83
C PHE A 106 9.46 -7.44 -2.82
N GLU A 107 8.53 -8.23 -3.36
CA GLU A 107 7.10 -7.89 -3.32
C GLU A 107 6.63 -7.73 -1.87
N ALA A 108 6.98 -8.65 -0.98
CA ALA A 108 6.63 -8.54 0.43
C ALA A 108 7.24 -7.28 1.05
N LEU A 109 8.53 -7.00 0.81
CA LEU A 109 9.22 -5.81 1.31
C LEU A 109 8.56 -4.52 0.84
N ALA A 110 8.24 -4.42 -0.45
CA ALA A 110 7.56 -3.26 -1.03
C ALA A 110 6.21 -3.00 -0.35
N HIS A 111 5.39 -4.04 -0.16
CA HIS A 111 4.12 -3.93 0.54
C HIS A 111 4.29 -3.50 2.01
N TRP A 112 5.27 -4.06 2.72
CA TRP A 112 5.57 -3.67 4.11
C TRP A 112 6.03 -2.21 4.21
N TYR A 113 6.94 -1.80 3.31
CA TYR A 113 7.44 -0.42 3.25
C TYR A 113 6.31 0.57 2.98
N LEU A 114 5.47 0.30 1.98
CA LEU A 114 4.34 1.15 1.63
C LEU A 114 3.29 1.22 2.75
N MET A 115 3.00 0.10 3.42
CA MET A 115 2.09 0.08 4.56
C MET A 115 2.64 0.92 5.73
N ALA A 116 3.93 0.80 6.03
CA ALA A 116 4.58 1.62 7.06
C ALA A 116 4.51 3.12 6.71
N LEU A 117 4.74 3.47 5.43
CA LEU A 117 4.66 4.86 4.95
C LEU A 117 3.24 5.43 5.13
N PHE A 118 2.20 4.67 4.77
CA PHE A 118 0.81 5.06 5.00
C PHE A 118 0.47 5.18 6.48
N ALA A 119 0.90 4.22 7.31
CA ALA A 119 0.67 4.25 8.75
C ALA A 119 1.29 5.50 9.40
N VAL A 120 2.57 5.80 9.13
CA VAL A 120 3.24 7.00 9.64
C VAL A 120 2.55 8.27 9.15
N SER A 121 2.18 8.31 7.87
CA SER A 121 1.49 9.45 7.29
C SER A 121 0.13 9.70 7.94
N PHE A 122 -0.70 8.67 8.10
CA PHE A 122 -2.02 8.82 8.74
C PHE A 122 -1.91 9.13 10.23
N THR A 123 -0.97 8.54 10.96
CA THR A 123 -0.74 8.87 12.37
C THR A 123 -0.39 10.34 12.56
N ARG A 124 0.51 10.91 11.75
CA ARG A 124 0.79 12.35 11.80
C ARG A 124 -0.45 13.19 11.50
N HIS A 125 -1.25 12.81 10.51
CA HIS A 125 -2.48 13.54 10.19
C HIS A 125 -3.56 13.37 11.26
N ALA A 126 -3.59 12.24 11.97
CA ALA A 126 -4.49 11.98 13.10
C ALA A 126 -4.15 12.85 14.32
N VAL A 127 -2.87 13.17 14.55
CA VAL A 127 -2.48 14.13 15.61
C VAL A 127 -3.04 15.53 15.34
N ILE A 128 -3.14 15.93 14.07
CA ILE A 128 -3.63 17.27 13.68
C ILE A 128 -5.16 17.29 13.52
N ARG A 129 -5.77 16.20 13.03
CA ARG A 129 -7.23 16.08 12.78
C ARG A 129 -7.73 14.68 13.15
N PRO A 130 -7.87 14.36 14.45
CA PRO A 130 -8.13 13.01 14.92
C PRO A 130 -9.43 12.41 14.35
N LEU A 131 -10.54 13.13 14.44
CA LEU A 131 -11.87 12.64 14.02
C LEU A 131 -11.96 12.14 12.56
N PHE A 132 -11.15 12.67 11.65
CA PHE A 132 -11.22 12.30 10.22
C PHE A 132 -10.19 11.24 9.80
N TYR A 133 -9.15 11.01 10.60
CA TYR A 133 -8.04 10.13 10.25
C TYR A 133 -7.95 8.87 11.12
N THR A 134 -8.57 8.85 12.31
CA THR A 134 -8.68 7.67 13.17
C THR A 134 -9.24 6.41 12.49
N PRO A 135 -10.32 6.45 11.66
CA PRO A 135 -10.80 5.23 11.01
C PRO A 135 -9.78 4.65 10.02
N PHE A 136 -8.99 5.50 9.34
CA PHE A 136 -7.96 5.03 8.41
C PHE A 136 -6.77 4.41 9.14
N VAL A 137 -6.38 4.97 10.29
CA VAL A 137 -5.34 4.38 11.16
C VAL A 137 -5.80 3.03 11.70
N LEU A 138 -7.06 2.91 12.16
CA LEU A 138 -7.62 1.64 12.61
C LEU A 138 -7.60 0.59 11.51
N VAL A 139 -8.07 0.93 10.30
CA VAL A 139 -8.04 0.01 9.15
C VAL A 139 -6.62 -0.42 8.80
N ALA A 140 -5.65 0.51 8.84
CA ALA A 140 -4.24 0.18 8.59
C ALA A 140 -3.69 -0.80 9.64
N ILE A 141 -3.97 -0.56 10.93
CA ILE A 141 -3.54 -1.43 12.04
C ILE A 141 -4.21 -2.81 11.94
N THR A 142 -5.52 -2.86 11.67
CA THR A 142 -6.25 -4.12 11.49
C THR A 142 -5.69 -4.91 10.30
N ALA A 143 -5.43 -4.25 9.17
CA ALA A 143 -4.84 -4.91 8.01
C ALA A 143 -3.42 -5.44 8.30
N LEU A 144 -2.63 -4.70 9.09
CA LEU A 144 -1.32 -5.13 9.56
C LEU A 144 -1.44 -6.40 10.42
N GLY A 145 -2.34 -6.39 11.39
CA GLY A 145 -2.61 -7.52 12.27
C GLY A 145 -3.04 -8.77 11.49
N LEU A 146 -3.94 -8.61 10.52
CA LEU A 146 -4.39 -9.70 9.64
C LEU A 146 -3.23 -10.32 8.84
N ARG A 147 -2.34 -9.50 8.27
CA ARG A 147 -1.20 -10.01 7.50
C ARG A 147 -0.16 -10.71 8.38
N ILE A 148 0.07 -10.22 9.60
CA ILE A 148 0.94 -10.88 10.59
C ILE A 148 0.33 -12.22 11.01
N ALA A 149 -0.96 -12.25 11.36
CA ALA A 149 -1.67 -13.47 11.72
C ALA A 149 -1.61 -14.53 10.60
N ALA A 150 -1.79 -14.10 9.34
CA ALA A 150 -1.65 -14.97 8.17
C ALA A 150 -0.23 -15.55 8.05
N ALA A 151 0.81 -14.74 8.27
CA ALA A 151 2.20 -15.17 8.23
C ALA A 151 2.54 -16.17 9.35
N ILE A 152 2.04 -15.95 10.56
CA ILE A 152 2.24 -16.84 11.71
C ILE A 152 1.54 -18.18 11.47
N ARG A 153 0.29 -18.17 10.98
CA ARG A 153 -0.47 -19.41 10.69
C ARG A 153 0.21 -20.25 9.59
N SER A 154 0.76 -19.59 8.56
CA SER A 154 1.51 -20.27 7.49
C SER A 154 2.77 -20.97 8.03
N LYS A 155 3.53 -20.32 8.93
CA LYS A 155 4.68 -20.96 9.58
C LYS A 155 4.24 -22.13 10.47
N LYS A 156 3.15 -21.96 11.23
CA LYS A 156 2.63 -23.02 12.10
C LYS A 156 2.16 -24.25 11.30
N ALA A 157 1.47 -24.06 10.18
CA ALA A 157 1.05 -25.16 9.29
C ALA A 157 2.25 -25.90 8.66
N GLN A 158 3.30 -25.16 8.29
CA GLN A 158 4.53 -25.73 7.73
C GLN A 158 5.35 -26.51 8.78
N VAL A 159 5.40 -26.02 10.02
CA VAL A 159 6.08 -26.69 11.15
C VAL A 159 5.33 -27.93 11.64
N LEU A 160 4.00 -27.92 11.55
CA LEU A 160 3.15 -29.06 11.93
C LEU A 160 3.02 -30.15 10.84
N GLY A 161 3.73 -30.01 9.71
CA GLY A 161 3.72 -31.03 8.66
C GLY A 161 2.38 -31.25 7.97
N VAL A 162 1.42 -30.33 8.10
CA VAL A 162 0.06 -30.46 7.52
C VAL A 162 0.05 -30.06 6.03
N ASN A 163 1.07 -30.50 5.30
CA ASN A 163 1.04 -30.60 3.84
C ASN A 163 1.21 -32.09 3.52
N ALA A 164 0.17 -32.86 3.79
CA ALA A 164 -0.06 -34.17 3.19
C ALA A 164 -1.18 -34.03 2.16
#